data_AF-A0A369L4H7-F1
#
_entry.id   AF-A0A369L4H7-F1
#
_cell.length_a   1.000
_cell.length_b   1.000
_cell.length_c   1.000
_cell.angle_alpha   90.00
_cell.angle_beta   90.00
_cell.angle_gamma   90.00
#
_symmetry.space_group_name_H-M   'P 1'
#
loop_
_entity.id
_entity.type
_entity.pdbx_description
1 polymer ?
#
loop_
_entity_poly.entity_id
_entity_poly.type
_entity_poly.pdbx_seq_one_letter_code
_entity_poly.pdbx_strand_id
1 'polypeptide(L)'
;MSDQEALEAEEQISERVAEEASQADEAPAADEDLEVVELELSDDDIVRYLEDDQGNRIGFVIMEDGEEAEYLYVEGDEDEDAGGEVADDGSLGITRDGVQQATDDMNAIFKDGVKMAAEFKGAFDDIKSALDFSSLLK
;
A
#
# COMPACT_ATOMS: atom_id res chain seq x y z
N MET A 1 -24.65 12.16 44.63
CA MET A 1 -24.11 11.37 43.52
C MET A 1 -22.80 10.83 44.02
N SER A 2 -22.70 9.51 44.14
CA SER A 2 -21.56 8.84 44.78
C SER A 2 -20.45 8.65 43.77
N ASP A 3 -19.19 8.71 44.19
CA ASP A 3 -18.01 8.55 43.31
C ASP A 3 -18.04 7.24 42.50
N GLN A 4 -18.73 6.21 43.00
CA GLN A 4 -18.98 4.94 42.33
C GLN A 4 -19.75 5.09 41.00
N GLU A 5 -20.73 6.00 40.95
CA GLU A 5 -21.64 6.18 39.80
C GLU A 5 -20.92 6.93 38.65
N ALA A 6 -19.91 7.75 38.98
CA ALA A 6 -19.08 8.43 38.00
C ALA A 6 -18.09 7.46 37.33
N LEU A 7 -17.54 6.52 38.09
CA LEU A 7 -16.59 5.52 37.59
C LEU A 7 -17.27 4.52 36.64
N GLU A 8 -18.49 4.08 36.97
CA GLU A 8 -19.28 3.18 36.11
C GLU A 8 -19.71 3.86 34.79
N ALA A 9 -19.88 5.18 34.78
CA ALA A 9 -20.15 5.94 33.56
C ALA A 9 -18.90 6.07 32.68
N GLU A 10 -17.72 6.27 33.27
CA GLU A 10 -16.45 6.32 32.52
C GLU A 10 -16.06 4.96 31.93
N GLU A 11 -16.30 3.86 32.65
CA GLU A 11 -16.04 2.50 32.17
C GLU A 11 -16.92 2.14 30.97
N GLN A 12 -18.22 2.47 31.04
CA GLN A 12 -19.16 2.28 29.92
C GLN A 12 -18.81 3.12 28.68
N ILE A 13 -18.25 4.32 28.87
CA ILE A 13 -17.78 5.15 27.75
C ILE A 13 -16.54 4.52 27.13
N SER A 14 -15.60 4.04 27.96
CA SER A 14 -14.36 3.43 27.47
C SER A 14 -14.60 2.11 26.75
N GLU A 15 -15.57 1.29 27.19
CA GLU A 15 -15.96 0.05 26.53
C GLU A 15 -16.61 0.31 25.16
N ARG A 16 -17.50 1.31 25.10
CA ARG A 16 -18.17 1.70 23.84
C ARG A 16 -17.20 2.28 22.81
N VAL A 17 -16.22 3.07 23.26
CA VAL A 17 -15.16 3.61 22.40
C VAL A 17 -14.22 2.51 21.91
N ALA A 18 -13.99 1.46 22.71
CA ALA A 18 -13.20 0.30 22.29
C ALA A 18 -13.94 -0.58 21.27
N GLU A 19 -15.26 -0.78 21.41
CA GLU A 19 -16.06 -1.48 20.39
C GLU A 19 -16.13 -0.68 19.08
N GLU A 20 -16.36 0.64 19.14
CA GLU A 20 -16.42 1.50 17.94
C GLU A 20 -15.07 1.58 17.21
N ALA A 21 -13.96 1.57 17.95
CA ALA A 21 -12.61 1.49 17.38
C ALA A 21 -12.29 0.11 16.79
N SER A 22 -12.92 -0.97 17.28
CA SER A 22 -12.73 -2.32 16.73
C SER A 22 -13.51 -2.58 15.45
N GLN A 23 -14.59 -1.84 15.18
CA GLN A 23 -15.34 -1.89 13.93
C GLN A 23 -14.75 -1.02 12.82
N ALA A 24 -13.87 -0.08 13.15
CA ALA A 24 -13.24 0.82 12.17
C ALA A 24 -12.00 0.23 11.47
N ASP A 25 -11.50 -0.92 11.93
CA ASP A 25 -10.25 -1.55 11.42
C ASP A 25 -10.51 -2.84 10.63
N GLU A 26 -11.78 -3.12 10.29
CA GLU A 26 -12.16 -4.21 9.39
C GLU A 26 -12.81 -3.62 8.13
N ALA A 27 -12.13 -2.65 7.50
CA ALA A 27 -12.26 -2.52 6.06
C ALA A 27 -11.69 -3.82 5.48
N PRO A 28 -12.49 -4.69 4.85
CA PRO A 28 -11.93 -5.85 4.19
C PRO A 28 -10.86 -5.33 3.23
N ALA A 29 -9.68 -5.93 3.23
CA ALA A 29 -8.68 -5.74 2.20
C ALA A 29 -9.28 -6.25 0.89
N ALA A 30 -10.14 -5.45 0.27
CA ALA A 30 -11.00 -5.82 -0.85
C ALA A 30 -10.30 -5.65 -2.20
N ASP A 31 -8.99 -5.41 -2.23
CA ASP A 31 -8.28 -5.15 -3.49
C ASP A 31 -7.82 -6.45 -4.20
N GLU A 32 -7.72 -7.59 -3.50
CA GLU A 32 -7.16 -8.83 -4.10
C GLU A 32 -8.21 -9.77 -4.73
N ASP A 33 -9.51 -9.55 -4.50
CA ASP A 33 -10.60 -10.46 -4.96
C ASP A 33 -11.60 -9.82 -5.95
N LEU A 34 -11.33 -8.60 -6.46
CA LEU A 34 -12.22 -7.95 -7.42
C LEU A 34 -12.06 -8.58 -8.82
N GLU A 35 -13.14 -9.15 -9.35
CA GLU A 35 -13.20 -9.69 -10.70
C GLU A 35 -13.85 -8.67 -11.65
N VAL A 36 -13.21 -8.39 -12.78
CA VAL A 36 -13.79 -7.57 -13.83
C VAL A 36 -14.82 -8.41 -14.58
N VAL A 37 -16.08 -7.98 -14.51
CA VAL A 37 -17.22 -8.65 -15.14
C VAL A 37 -17.97 -7.67 -16.05
N GLU A 38 -18.45 -8.16 -17.19
CA GLU A 38 -19.36 -7.41 -18.05
C GLU A 38 -20.80 -7.76 -17.67
N LEU A 39 -21.58 -6.76 -17.26
CA LEU A 39 -22.98 -6.94 -16.89
C LEU A 39 -23.92 -6.33 -17.93
N GLU A 40 -24.95 -7.09 -18.31
CA GLU A 40 -26.09 -6.57 -19.08
C GLU A 40 -27.10 -5.96 -18.09
N LEU A 41 -26.91 -4.69 -17.73
CA LEU A 41 -27.76 -3.95 -16.79
C LEU A 41 -28.58 -2.86 -17.47
N SER A 42 -29.76 -2.57 -16.92
CA SER A 42 -30.58 -1.40 -17.26
C SER A 42 -30.67 -0.42 -16.09
N ASP A 43 -31.06 0.84 -16.35
CA ASP A 43 -31.20 1.86 -15.31
C ASP A 43 -32.21 1.48 -14.21
N ASP A 44 -33.20 0.64 -14.55
CA ASP A 44 -34.20 0.14 -13.59
C ASP A 44 -33.62 -0.89 -12.59
N ASP A 45 -32.48 -1.51 -12.93
CA ASP A 45 -31.80 -2.50 -12.08
C ASP A 45 -30.92 -1.83 -11.00
N ILE A 46 -30.58 -0.55 -11.19
CA ILE A 46 -29.69 0.21 -10.31
C ILE A 46 -30.48 0.80 -9.14
N VAL A 47 -30.06 0.45 -7.92
CA VAL A 47 -30.63 0.97 -6.67
C VAL A 47 -30.06 2.34 -6.33
N ARG A 48 -28.74 2.51 -6.46
CA ARG A 48 -28.04 3.77 -6.22
C ARG A 48 -26.73 3.84 -7.00
N TYR A 49 -26.29 5.06 -7.30
CA TYR A 49 -24.94 5.33 -7.80
C TYR A 49 -23.98 5.61 -6.64
N LEU A 50 -22.72 5.21 -6.80
CA LEU A 50 -21.63 5.51 -5.89
C LEU A 50 -20.86 6.71 -6.42
N GLU A 51 -20.62 7.70 -5.57
CA GLU A 51 -19.92 8.94 -5.90
C GLU A 51 -18.71 9.12 -4.98
N ASP A 52 -17.61 9.65 -5.53
CA ASP A 52 -16.43 10.05 -4.75
C ASP A 52 -16.64 11.40 -4.01
N ASP A 53 -15.62 11.86 -3.31
CA ASP A 53 -15.64 13.13 -2.57
C ASP A 53 -15.72 14.37 -3.48
N GLN A 54 -15.42 14.20 -4.77
CA GLN A 54 -15.52 15.23 -5.80
C GLN A 54 -16.89 15.21 -6.51
N GLY A 55 -17.74 14.21 -6.22
CA GLY A 55 -19.04 13.99 -6.85
C GLY A 55 -18.96 13.29 -8.20
N ASN A 56 -17.84 12.64 -8.54
CA ASN A 56 -17.73 11.80 -9.72
C ASN A 56 -18.35 10.44 -9.44
N ARG A 57 -19.08 9.88 -10.42
CA ARG A 57 -19.67 8.54 -10.29
C ARG A 57 -18.59 7.49 -10.53
N ILE A 58 -18.33 6.69 -9.50
CA ILE A 58 -17.29 5.65 -9.51
C ILE A 58 -17.88 4.24 -9.56
N GLY A 59 -19.20 4.10 -9.47
CA GLY A 59 -19.87 2.80 -9.51
C GLY A 59 -21.37 2.86 -9.27
N PHE A 60 -21.96 1.71 -9.02
CA PHE A 60 -23.39 1.55 -8.76
C PHE A 60 -23.67 0.34 -7.87
N VAL A 61 -24.89 0.26 -7.34
CA VAL A 61 -25.36 -0.83 -6.48
C VAL A 61 -26.63 -1.43 -7.08
N ILE A 62 -26.70 -2.76 -7.12
CA ILE A 62 -27.87 -3.54 -7.56
C ILE A 62 -28.37 -4.44 -6.45
N MET A 63 -29.62 -4.92 -6.56
CA MET A 63 -30.13 -5.99 -5.70
C MET A 63 -29.91 -7.34 -6.37
N GLU A 64 -28.93 -8.11 -5.89
CA GLU A 64 -28.71 -9.50 -6.32
C GLU A 64 -29.14 -10.45 -5.21
N ASP A 65 -30.03 -11.40 -5.52
CA ASP A 65 -30.55 -12.38 -4.54
C ASP A 65 -31.14 -11.81 -3.24
N GLY A 66 -31.56 -10.53 -3.27
CA GLY A 66 -32.11 -9.82 -2.12
C GLY A 66 -31.06 -9.14 -1.23
N GLU A 67 -29.79 -9.16 -1.64
CA GLU A 67 -28.67 -8.47 -1.01
C GLU A 67 -28.17 -7.33 -1.92
N GLU A 68 -27.60 -6.27 -1.32
CA GLU A 68 -27.00 -5.16 -2.08
C GLU A 68 -25.61 -5.58 -2.56
N ALA A 69 -25.41 -5.60 -3.88
CA ALA A 69 -24.11 -5.85 -4.51
C ALA A 69 -23.57 -4.57 -5.14
N GLU A 70 -22.33 -4.20 -4.80
CA GLU A 70 -21.69 -2.98 -5.25
C GLU A 70 -20.68 -3.27 -6.38
N TYR A 71 -20.75 -2.50 -7.46
CA TYR A 71 -19.87 -2.63 -8.62
C TYR A 71 -19.20 -1.29 -8.89
N LEU A 72 -17.87 -1.29 -8.92
CA LEU A 72 -17.06 -0.13 -9.27
C LEU A 72 -16.79 -0.14 -10.77
N TYR A 73 -16.87 1.03 -11.39
CA TYR A 73 -16.35 1.19 -12.73
C TYR A 73 -14.83 0.96 -12.68
N VAL A 74 -14.35 0.06 -13.52
CA VAL A 74 -12.93 -0.04 -13.78
C VAL A 74 -12.56 1.17 -14.63
N GLU A 75 -11.47 1.87 -14.29
CA GLU A 75 -10.83 2.81 -15.20
C GLU A 75 -10.31 2.00 -16.42
N GLY A 76 -11.21 1.72 -17.36
CA GLY A 76 -10.88 1.17 -18.66
C GLY A 76 -10.35 2.30 -19.53
N ASP A 77 -9.31 2.01 -20.31
CA ASP A 77 -8.74 2.88 -21.35
C ASP A 77 -9.72 3.14 -22.53
N GLU A 78 -11.01 3.39 -22.26
CA GLU A 78 -12.06 3.55 -23.27
C GLU A 78 -12.68 4.96 -23.30
N ASP A 79 -11.97 5.97 -22.78
CA ASP A 79 -12.19 7.39 -23.12
C ASP A 79 -10.99 7.97 -23.88
N GLU A 80 -10.74 7.43 -25.08
CA GLU A 80 -10.17 8.21 -26.19
C GLU A 80 -11.19 9.30 -26.60
N ASP A 81 -11.35 10.38 -25.84
CA ASP A 81 -11.84 11.68 -26.38
C ASP A 81 -11.75 12.87 -25.38
N ALA A 82 -10.66 12.95 -24.63
CA ALA A 82 -10.28 14.18 -23.92
C ALA A 82 -8.94 14.75 -24.41
N GLY A 83 -8.89 15.11 -25.70
CA GLY A 83 -8.19 16.31 -26.21
C GLY A 83 -6.82 16.70 -25.62
N GLY A 84 -5.93 15.74 -25.37
CA GLY A 84 -4.56 15.97 -24.95
C GLY A 84 -3.61 15.17 -25.82
N GLU A 85 -3.09 15.79 -26.87
CA GLU A 85 -1.98 15.25 -27.66
C GLU A 85 -0.72 15.19 -26.76
N VAL A 86 -0.60 14.12 -26.00
CA VAL A 86 0.68 13.53 -25.61
C VAL A 86 0.67 12.16 -26.23
N ALA A 87 1.49 11.98 -27.27
CA ALA A 87 1.77 10.67 -27.83
C ALA A 87 2.45 9.83 -26.75
N ASP A 88 1.65 9.12 -25.95
CA ASP A 88 2.12 8.03 -25.12
C ASP A 88 2.19 6.80 -26.04
N ASP A 89 3.39 6.43 -26.44
CA ASP A 89 3.66 5.34 -27.38
C ASP A 89 3.55 3.95 -26.72
N GLY A 90 2.85 3.86 -25.58
CA GLY A 90 2.79 2.67 -24.72
C GLY A 90 4.15 2.24 -24.17
N SER A 91 5.19 3.07 -24.32
CA SER A 91 6.48 2.84 -23.67
C SER A 91 6.46 3.51 -22.31
N LEU A 92 6.69 2.72 -21.26
CA LEU A 92 6.73 3.19 -19.86
C LEU A 92 7.89 4.17 -19.56
N GLY A 93 8.45 4.86 -20.56
CA GLY A 93 9.68 5.65 -20.46
C GLY A 93 10.93 4.81 -20.16
N ILE A 94 10.81 3.48 -20.13
CA ILE A 94 11.90 2.55 -19.82
C ILE A 94 12.61 2.18 -21.12
N THR A 95 13.77 2.78 -21.35
CA THR A 95 14.63 2.42 -22.48
C THR A 95 15.51 1.22 -22.14
N ARG A 96 15.82 0.38 -23.13
CA ARG A 96 16.76 -0.75 -22.98
C ARG A 96 18.13 -0.29 -22.47
N ASP A 97 18.56 0.89 -22.88
CA ASP A 97 19.82 1.50 -22.46
C ASP A 97 19.75 1.96 -21.00
N GLY A 98 18.61 2.52 -20.57
CA GLY A 98 18.37 2.88 -19.16
C GLY A 98 18.40 1.68 -18.22
N VAL A 99 17.85 0.53 -18.64
CA VAL A 99 17.90 -0.71 -17.85
C VAL A 99 19.32 -1.26 -17.73
N GLN A 100 20.10 -1.21 -18.82
CA GLN A 100 21.49 -1.63 -18.80
C GLN A 100 22.32 -0.74 -17.88
N GLN A 101 22.17 0.58 -17.99
CA GLN A 101 22.86 1.53 -17.14
C GLN A 101 22.51 1.31 -15.66
N ALA A 102 21.22 1.17 -15.32
CA ALA A 102 20.80 0.90 -13.95
C ALA A 102 21.38 -0.41 -13.40
N THR A 103 21.50 -1.44 -14.25
CA THR A 103 22.11 -2.72 -13.89
C THR A 103 23.62 -2.58 -13.62
N ASP A 104 24.32 -1.85 -14.49
CA ASP A 104 25.76 -1.58 -14.35
C ASP A 104 26.06 -0.75 -13.09
N ASP A 105 25.25 0.28 -12.83
CA ASP A 105 25.34 1.12 -11.63
C ASP A 105 25.15 0.29 -10.36
N MET A 106 24.14 -0.59 -10.31
CA MET A 106 23.93 -1.49 -9.17
C MET A 106 25.11 -2.45 -8.96
N ASN A 107 25.69 -2.99 -10.03
CA ASN A 107 26.85 -3.88 -9.94
C ASN A 107 28.10 -3.14 -9.43
N ALA A 108 28.27 -1.87 -9.80
CA ALA A 108 29.34 -1.02 -9.29
C ALA A 108 29.20 -0.80 -7.77
N ILE A 109 27.99 -0.42 -7.32
CA ILE A 109 27.70 -0.23 -5.88
C ILE A 109 27.97 -1.50 -5.08
N PHE A 110 27.55 -2.66 -5.61
CA PHE A 110 27.81 -3.95 -4.95
C PHE A 110 29.30 -4.21 -4.77
N LYS A 111 30.11 -4.03 -5.83
CA LYS A 111 31.57 -4.23 -5.77
C LYS A 111 32.24 -3.26 -4.80
N ASP A 112 31.81 -2.00 -4.80
CA ASP A 112 32.32 -0.99 -3.88
C ASP A 112 31.96 -1.33 -2.43
N GLY A 113 30.74 -1.81 -2.17
CA GLY A 113 30.32 -2.27 -0.85
C GLY A 113 31.14 -3.47 -0.35
N VAL A 114 31.42 -4.45 -1.21
CA VAL A 114 32.29 -5.58 -0.88
C VAL A 114 33.70 -5.11 -0.52
N LYS A 115 34.25 -4.15 -1.28
CA LYS A 115 35.57 -3.58 -1.00
C LYS A 115 35.59 -2.83 0.32
N MET A 116 34.57 -2.00 0.59
CA MET A 116 34.44 -1.27 1.85
C MET A 116 34.35 -2.23 3.04
N ALA A 117 33.59 -3.31 2.94
CA ALA A 117 33.50 -4.32 3.99
C ALA A 117 34.84 -5.02 4.25
N ALA A 118 35.61 -5.32 3.20
CA ALA A 118 36.94 -5.91 3.32
C ALA A 118 37.93 -4.96 4.01
N GLU A 119 37.92 -3.68 3.65
CA GLU A 119 38.75 -2.64 4.28
C GLU A 119 38.38 -2.46 5.77
N PHE A 120 37.08 -2.38 6.07
CA PHE A 120 36.58 -2.28 7.44
C PHE A 120 37.00 -3.49 8.28
N LYS A 121 36.87 -4.71 7.73
CA LYS A 121 37.29 -5.93 8.42
C LYS A 121 38.80 -5.92 8.69
N GLY A 122 39.62 -5.48 7.74
CA GLY A 122 41.07 -5.36 7.94
C GLY A 122 41.41 -4.41 9.08
N ALA A 123 40.84 -3.20 9.06
CA ALA A 123 41.03 -2.22 10.14
C ALA A 123 40.53 -2.75 11.50
N PHE A 124 39.41 -3.48 11.51
CA PHE A 124 38.87 -4.10 12.72
C PHE A 124 39.79 -5.19 13.28
N ASP A 125 40.30 -6.08 12.43
CA ASP A 125 41.22 -7.15 12.84
C ASP A 125 42.55 -6.56 13.37
N ASP A 126 43.05 -5.46 12.77
CA ASP A 126 44.24 -4.73 13.24
C ASP A 126 44.01 -4.12 14.64
N ILE A 127 42.87 -3.46 14.86
CA ILE A 127 42.51 -2.91 16.17
C ILE A 127 42.37 -4.02 17.20
N LYS A 128 41.70 -5.12 16.84
CA LYS A 128 41.51 -6.27 17.73
C LYS A 128 42.85 -6.88 18.12
N SER A 129 43.79 -7.02 17.18
CA SER A 129 45.15 -7.48 17.44
C SER A 129 45.91 -6.53 18.38
N ALA A 130 45.81 -5.21 18.15
CA ALA A 130 46.45 -4.21 18.99
C ALA A 130 45.89 -4.16 20.43
N LEU A 131 44.63 -4.52 20.61
CA LEU A 131 43.94 -4.55 21.91
C LEU A 131 43.96 -5.94 22.58
N ASP A 132 44.63 -6.94 22.00
CA ASP A 132 44.74 -8.28 22.60
C ASP A 132 45.82 -8.32 23.71
N PHE A 133 45.40 -7.95 24.91
CA PHE A 133 46.23 -8.02 26.13
C PHE A 133 46.34 -9.43 26.73
N SER A 134 45.82 -10.48 26.07
CA SER A 134 45.94 -11.87 26.52
C SER A 134 47.41 -12.32 26.65
N SER A 135 48.32 -11.70 25.88
CA SER A 135 49.77 -11.91 26.01
C SER A 135 50.41 -11.22 27.24
N LEU A 136 49.73 -10.22 27.83
CA LEU A 136 50.20 -9.42 28.97
C LEU A 136 49.69 -9.92 30.33
N LEU A 137 48.69 -10.81 30.35
CA LEU A 137 48.09 -11.40 31.56
C LEU A 137 48.65 -12.79 31.92
N LYS A 138 49.91 -13.06 31.55
CA LYS A 138 50.57 -14.35 31.82
C LYS A 138 51.43 -14.33 33.07
#